data_AF-A0A8B6EIR9-F1
#
_entry.id   AF-A0A8B6EIR9-F1
#
_cell.length_a   1.000
_cell.length_b   1.000
_cell.length_c   1.000
_cell.angle_alpha   90.00
_cell.angle_beta   90.00
_cell.angle_gamma   90.00
#
_symmetry.space_group_name_H-M   'P 1'
#
loop_
_entity.id
_entity.type
_entity.pdbx_description
1 polymer ?
#
loop_
_entity_poly.entity_id
_entity_poly.type
_entity_poly.pdbx_seq_one_letter_code
_entity_poly.pdbx_strand_id
1 'polypeptide(L)'
;MDDSNVVTFGPHLNEIGDEADATMDENLLEKQSSEFFRTTERMLAEARLEMKLRMDKCFSDFSKDMNQLFAKFEGQAMEKLNDWDPKTKALLLASSLSGSARAILNEITDGELHNFECLVNAMKSRFGSINRSEVVRAELQTRVRFKNESLPELAQAIKKLTRRAYPGTSPLVRDTLALDSFIDAIPETEVRLRLREVGPKSINEAENIAVRLEALRVADIRKGRNVRIVDIETVQEPDLKREINEIKQSIESLTSEVLIIKKSK
;
A
#
# COMPACT_ATOMS: atom_id res chain seq x y z
N MET A 1 -25.03 -110.35 18.82
CA MET A 1 -25.33 -109.34 19.86
C MET A 1 -25.09 -107.99 19.21
N ASP A 2 -26.00 -107.47 18.39
CA ASP A 2 -27.47 -107.34 18.55
C ASP A 2 -27.79 -106.51 19.80
N ASP A 3 -28.72 -105.55 19.84
CA ASP A 3 -29.51 -104.82 18.83
C ASP A 3 -30.49 -103.95 19.64
N SER A 4 -30.45 -102.61 19.54
CA SER A 4 -31.65 -101.73 19.66
C SER A 4 -31.29 -100.34 19.09
N ASN A 5 -32.04 -99.66 18.20
CA ASN A 5 -33.47 -99.30 18.13
C ASN A 5 -33.93 -98.38 19.28
N VAL A 6 -34.58 -97.22 19.08
CA VAL A 6 -34.90 -96.40 17.87
C VAL A 6 -34.73 -94.88 18.25
N VAL A 7 -35.08 -93.80 17.52
CA VAL A 7 -36.13 -93.49 16.51
C VAL A 7 -35.64 -92.41 15.51
N THR A 8 -36.27 -92.34 14.34
CA THR A 8 -36.04 -91.34 13.26
C THR A 8 -36.93 -90.08 13.37
N PHE A 9 -36.51 -88.97 12.75
CA PHE A 9 -37.30 -88.27 11.71
C PHE A 9 -36.40 -87.32 10.88
N GLY A 10 -36.63 -87.22 9.56
CA GLY A 10 -35.97 -86.29 8.61
C GLY A 10 -36.93 -85.18 8.11
N PRO A 11 -36.70 -84.51 6.95
CA PRO A 11 -35.84 -84.93 5.82
C PRO A 11 -35.02 -83.83 5.06
N HIS A 12 -34.11 -84.30 4.20
CA HIS A 12 -33.63 -83.78 2.89
C HIS A 12 -33.53 -82.28 2.50
N LEU A 13 -32.35 -81.96 1.91
CA LEU A 13 -32.06 -80.95 0.85
C LEU A 13 -32.10 -79.47 1.29
N ASN A 14 -31.35 -78.54 0.66
CA ASN A 14 -30.59 -78.62 -0.59
C ASN A 14 -29.26 -77.84 -0.53
N GLU A 15 -28.41 -77.95 -1.56
CA GLU A 15 -27.26 -77.05 -1.80
C GLU A 15 -27.72 -75.62 -2.14
N ILE A 16 -26.86 -74.60 -1.89
CA ILE A 16 -26.57 -73.39 -2.71
C ILE A 16 -25.85 -72.33 -1.86
N GLY A 17 -24.80 -71.70 -2.41
CA GLY A 17 -24.44 -70.30 -2.11
C GLY A 17 -23.33 -70.04 -1.09
N ASP A 18 -22.14 -69.71 -1.59
CA ASP A 18 -21.25 -68.71 -0.97
C ASP A 18 -21.83 -67.28 -1.13
N GLU A 19 -21.08 -66.27 -0.70
CA GLU A 19 -21.35 -64.81 -0.79
C GLU A 19 -22.42 -64.22 0.16
N ALA A 20 -21.97 -63.67 1.31
CA ALA A 20 -22.28 -62.28 1.74
C ALA A 20 -21.67 -61.91 3.11
N ASP A 21 -20.34 -61.72 3.20
CA ASP A 21 -19.73 -61.05 4.38
C ASP A 21 -18.46 -60.25 4.00
N ALA A 22 -18.64 -59.09 3.36
CA ALA A 22 -17.55 -58.19 2.97
C ALA A 22 -17.97 -56.70 2.81
N THR A 23 -19.26 -56.39 2.73
CA THR A 23 -19.80 -55.10 2.23
C THR A 23 -20.03 -54.02 3.30
N MET A 24 -19.65 -54.29 4.56
CA MET A 24 -20.06 -53.45 5.71
C MET A 24 -19.01 -52.44 6.18
N ASP A 25 -17.73 -52.62 5.84
CA ASP A 25 -16.62 -51.79 6.35
C ASP A 25 -16.23 -50.64 5.39
N GLU A 26 -16.34 -50.85 4.07
CA GLU A 26 -16.09 -49.82 3.05
C GLU A 26 -17.03 -48.61 3.22
N ASN A 27 -18.30 -48.88 3.55
CA ASN A 27 -19.30 -47.87 3.90
C ASN A 27 -18.95 -47.05 5.17
N LEU A 28 -18.13 -47.59 6.08
CA LEU A 28 -17.69 -46.89 7.29
C LEU A 28 -16.52 -45.96 6.96
N LEU A 29 -15.54 -46.44 6.19
CA LEU A 29 -14.42 -45.65 5.69
C LEU A 29 -14.90 -44.49 4.79
N GLU A 30 -15.84 -44.75 3.88
CA GLU A 30 -16.38 -43.70 3.00
C GLU A 30 -17.19 -42.66 3.79
N LYS A 31 -17.94 -43.06 4.82
CA LYS A 31 -18.61 -42.12 5.74
C LYS A 31 -17.61 -41.30 6.56
N GLN A 32 -16.60 -41.92 7.16
CA GLN A 32 -15.58 -41.21 7.94
C GLN A 32 -14.79 -40.23 7.06
N SER A 33 -14.45 -40.63 5.83
CA SER A 33 -13.84 -39.76 4.82
C SER A 33 -14.78 -38.61 4.44
N SER A 34 -16.06 -38.88 4.18
CA SER A 34 -17.08 -37.86 3.88
C SER A 34 -17.28 -36.87 5.04
N GLU A 35 -17.28 -37.33 6.30
CA GLU A 35 -17.37 -36.46 7.47
C GLU A 35 -16.07 -35.68 7.73
N PHE A 36 -14.90 -36.26 7.45
CA PHE A 36 -13.62 -35.56 7.48
C PHE A 36 -13.55 -34.47 6.40
N PHE A 37 -13.99 -34.74 5.18
CA PHE A 37 -14.11 -33.73 4.13
C PHE A 37 -15.16 -32.66 4.48
N ARG A 38 -16.31 -33.02 5.05
CA ARG A 38 -17.33 -32.05 5.49
C ARG A 38 -16.90 -31.20 6.68
N THR A 39 -16.09 -31.74 7.60
CA THR A 39 -15.56 -30.98 8.75
C THR A 39 -14.41 -30.09 8.32
N THR A 40 -13.48 -30.57 7.48
CA THR A 40 -12.42 -29.73 6.91
C THR A 40 -12.96 -28.64 5.99
N GLU A 41 -13.96 -28.89 5.13
CA GLU A 41 -14.64 -27.81 4.39
C GLU A 41 -15.40 -26.85 5.31
N ARG A 42 -15.99 -27.32 6.42
CA ARG A 42 -16.64 -26.43 7.41
C ARG A 42 -15.63 -25.54 8.13
N MET A 43 -14.49 -26.09 8.55
CA MET A 43 -13.40 -25.32 9.17
C MET A 43 -12.72 -24.38 8.16
N LEU A 44 -12.58 -24.79 6.89
CA LEU A 44 -12.15 -23.91 5.80
C LEU A 44 -13.18 -22.83 5.51
N ALA A 45 -14.50 -23.11 5.55
CA ALA A 45 -15.55 -22.11 5.37
C ALA A 45 -15.59 -21.10 6.53
N GLU A 46 -15.41 -21.56 7.76
CA GLU A 46 -15.34 -20.72 8.96
C GLU A 46 -14.07 -19.86 8.97
N ALA A 47 -12.91 -20.44 8.63
CA ALA A 47 -11.65 -19.69 8.45
C ALA A 47 -11.72 -18.73 7.25
N ARG A 48 -12.34 -19.12 6.12
CA ARG A 48 -12.63 -18.23 4.98
C ARG A 48 -13.51 -17.06 5.42
N LEU A 49 -14.52 -17.29 6.27
CA LEU A 49 -15.40 -16.25 6.80
C LEU A 49 -14.66 -15.31 7.75
N GLU A 50 -13.87 -15.83 8.69
CA GLU A 50 -13.08 -15.02 9.63
C GLU A 50 -11.99 -14.22 8.90
N MET A 51 -11.30 -14.82 7.93
CA MET A 51 -10.35 -14.11 7.06
C MET A 51 -11.06 -13.06 6.21
N LYS A 52 -12.22 -13.35 5.61
CA LYS A 52 -12.98 -12.38 4.81
C LYS A 52 -13.38 -11.16 5.64
N LEU A 53 -13.93 -11.37 6.84
CA LEU A 53 -14.26 -10.32 7.81
C LEU A 53 -13.03 -9.50 8.27
N ARG A 54 -11.83 -10.08 8.24
CA ARG A 54 -10.55 -9.40 8.55
C ARG A 54 -9.90 -8.73 7.33
N MET A 55 -10.21 -9.16 6.10
CA MET A 55 -9.63 -8.63 4.84
C MET A 55 -10.41 -7.45 4.25
N ASP A 56 -11.74 -7.40 4.44
CA ASP A 56 -12.64 -6.36 3.87
C ASP A 56 -12.30 -4.91 4.31
N LYS A 57 -11.36 -4.75 5.25
CA LYS A 57 -10.90 -3.46 5.78
C LYS A 57 -9.70 -2.85 5.04
N CYS A 58 -9.19 -3.51 3.98
CA CYS A 58 -8.08 -3.02 3.15
C CYS A 58 -8.32 -3.31 1.66
N PHE A 59 -9.14 -2.50 0.99
CA PHE A 59 -9.24 -2.52 -0.47
C PHE A 59 -9.42 -1.11 -1.05
N SER A 60 -8.29 -0.42 -1.21
CA SER A 60 -8.22 0.87 -1.93
C SER A 60 -6.92 1.07 -2.72
N ASP A 61 -5.90 0.22 -2.50
CA ASP A 61 -4.55 0.48 -3.00
C ASP A 61 -3.79 -0.83 -3.23
N PHE A 62 -4.26 -1.65 -4.19
CA PHE A 62 -3.71 -2.98 -4.52
C PHE A 62 -2.17 -3.02 -4.70
N SER A 63 -1.56 -1.86 -5.01
CA SER A 63 -0.10 -1.63 -4.98
C SER A 63 0.58 -1.98 -3.63
N LYS A 64 -0.08 -1.62 -2.52
CA LYS A 64 0.44 -1.67 -1.13
C LYS A 64 0.02 -2.93 -0.37
N ASP A 65 -1.04 -3.59 -0.82
CA ASP A 65 -1.73 -4.62 -0.03
C ASP A 65 -1.00 -5.98 -0.04
N MET A 66 -0.32 -6.37 -1.11
CA MET A 66 0.35 -7.69 -1.19
C MET A 66 1.41 -7.92 -0.10
N ASN A 67 2.26 -6.94 0.20
CA ASN A 67 3.25 -7.08 1.28
C ASN A 67 2.60 -7.11 2.66
N GLN A 68 1.42 -6.48 2.82
CA GLN A 68 0.63 -6.57 4.05
C GLN A 68 -0.11 -7.91 4.15
N LEU A 69 -0.57 -8.48 3.02
CA LEU A 69 -1.11 -9.84 2.95
C LEU A 69 -0.04 -10.86 3.35
N PHE A 70 1.17 -10.78 2.80
CA PHE A 70 2.28 -11.64 3.22
C PHE A 70 2.61 -11.46 4.71
N ALA A 71 2.79 -10.24 5.21
CA ALA A 71 3.08 -10.02 6.63
C ALA A 71 1.93 -10.47 7.57
N LYS A 72 0.67 -10.32 7.17
CA LYS A 72 -0.51 -10.82 7.91
C LYS A 72 -0.57 -12.36 7.86
N PHE A 73 -0.28 -12.97 6.72
CA PHE A 73 -0.31 -14.42 6.53
C PHE A 73 0.84 -15.11 7.27
N GLU A 74 2.07 -14.59 7.16
CA GLU A 74 3.23 -15.05 7.92
C GLU A 74 2.99 -14.87 9.43
N GLY A 75 2.48 -13.72 9.87
CA GLY A 75 2.12 -13.49 11.28
C GLY A 75 1.06 -14.48 11.79
N GLN A 76 -0.02 -14.69 11.05
CA GLN A 76 -1.08 -15.63 11.43
C GLN A 76 -0.65 -17.10 11.35
N ALA A 77 0.24 -17.44 10.40
CA ALA A 77 0.84 -18.75 10.29
C ALA A 77 1.73 -19.07 11.50
N MET A 78 2.53 -18.10 11.96
CA MET A 78 3.39 -18.23 13.13
C MET A 78 2.60 -18.24 14.45
N GLU A 79 1.54 -17.42 14.56
CA GLU A 79 0.81 -17.22 15.82
C GLU A 79 -0.22 -18.34 16.15
N LYS A 80 -0.70 -19.09 15.14
CA LYS A 80 -1.70 -20.15 15.34
C LYS A 80 -1.44 -21.49 14.62
N LEU A 81 -0.46 -21.58 13.71
CA LEU A 81 -0.60 -22.43 12.52
C LEU A 81 0.64 -23.25 12.10
N ASN A 82 1.62 -23.45 12.99
CA ASN A 82 2.86 -24.18 12.67
C ASN A 82 2.58 -25.55 11.98
N ASP A 83 1.70 -26.37 12.56
CA ASP A 83 1.42 -27.75 12.12
C ASP A 83 0.55 -27.88 10.85
N TRP A 84 0.14 -26.79 10.21
CA TRP A 84 -0.68 -26.91 8.98
C TRP A 84 0.15 -27.44 7.80
N ASP A 85 -0.39 -28.46 7.12
CA ASP A 85 0.22 -29.04 5.92
C ASP A 85 0.46 -27.99 4.80
N PRO A 86 1.56 -28.07 4.04
CA PRO A 86 1.86 -27.13 2.95
C PRO A 86 0.74 -26.98 1.91
N LYS A 87 -0.04 -28.02 1.62
CA LYS A 87 -1.17 -27.97 0.68
C LYS A 87 -2.32 -27.15 1.27
N THR A 88 -2.60 -27.30 2.56
CA THR A 88 -3.62 -26.50 3.26
C THR A 88 -3.19 -25.03 3.35
N LYS A 89 -1.90 -24.76 3.59
CA LYS A 89 -1.31 -23.41 3.52
C LYS A 89 -1.43 -22.81 2.11
N ALA A 90 -1.18 -23.60 1.06
CA ALA A 90 -1.32 -23.18 -0.33
C ALA A 90 -2.79 -22.90 -0.72
N LEU A 91 -3.71 -23.79 -0.37
CA LEU A 91 -5.15 -23.63 -0.65
C LEU A 91 -5.76 -22.43 0.10
N LEU A 92 -5.35 -22.22 1.36
CA LEU A 92 -5.76 -21.04 2.13
C LEU A 92 -5.26 -19.76 1.45
N LEU A 93 -3.97 -19.70 1.10
CA LEU A 93 -3.36 -18.58 0.39
C LEU A 93 -4.11 -18.30 -0.93
N ALA A 94 -4.30 -19.31 -1.78
CA ALA A 94 -5.05 -19.20 -3.03
C ALA A 94 -6.48 -18.66 -2.80
N SER A 95 -7.20 -19.17 -1.81
CA SER A 95 -8.56 -18.71 -1.48
C SER A 95 -8.63 -17.27 -0.93
N SER A 96 -7.51 -16.74 -0.42
CA SER A 96 -7.38 -15.35 0.02
C SER A 96 -7.01 -14.36 -1.10
N LEU A 97 -6.61 -14.85 -2.29
CA LEU A 97 -6.25 -13.98 -3.40
C LEU A 97 -7.52 -13.41 -4.07
N SER A 98 -7.64 -12.07 -4.05
CA SER A 98 -8.75 -11.34 -4.64
C SER A 98 -8.29 -10.32 -5.70
N GLY A 99 -9.24 -9.83 -6.51
CA GLY A 99 -8.95 -8.89 -7.59
C GLY A 99 -7.87 -9.39 -8.54
N SER A 100 -6.93 -8.52 -8.88
CA SER A 100 -5.77 -8.83 -9.74
C SER A 100 -4.81 -9.88 -9.18
N ALA A 101 -4.87 -10.26 -7.90
CA ALA A 101 -4.06 -11.36 -7.37
C ALA A 101 -4.62 -12.73 -7.79
N ARG A 102 -5.95 -12.85 -7.93
CA ARG A 102 -6.60 -14.08 -8.45
C ARG A 102 -6.17 -14.39 -9.89
N ALA A 103 -5.77 -13.40 -10.68
CA ALA A 103 -5.26 -13.60 -12.03
C ALA A 103 -3.95 -14.41 -12.08
N ILE A 104 -3.26 -14.61 -10.96
CA ILE A 104 -2.09 -15.52 -10.87
C ILE A 104 -2.53 -16.99 -10.82
N LEU A 105 -3.69 -17.29 -10.22
CA LEU A 105 -4.23 -18.65 -10.17
C LEU A 105 -4.60 -19.19 -11.56
N ASN A 106 -4.75 -18.30 -12.55
CA ASN A 106 -4.98 -18.64 -13.95
C ASN A 106 -3.68 -18.84 -14.76
N GLU A 107 -2.51 -18.53 -14.16
CA GLU A 107 -1.18 -18.58 -14.80
C GLU A 107 -0.30 -19.71 -14.23
N ILE A 108 -0.82 -20.45 -13.25
CA ILE A 108 -0.17 -21.55 -12.52
C ILE A 108 -0.95 -22.84 -12.78
N THR A 109 -0.27 -23.99 -12.86
CA THR A 109 -0.95 -25.29 -13.04
C THR A 109 -1.51 -25.85 -11.71
N ASP A 110 -2.54 -26.70 -11.76
CA ASP A 110 -3.17 -27.25 -10.54
C ASP A 110 -2.18 -27.96 -9.59
N GLY A 111 -1.15 -28.63 -10.13
CA GLY A 111 -0.09 -29.26 -9.34
C GLY A 111 0.78 -28.26 -8.57
N GLU A 112 0.97 -27.06 -9.12
CA GLU A 112 1.71 -25.97 -8.48
C GLU A 112 0.82 -25.15 -7.53
N LEU A 113 -0.50 -25.09 -7.76
CA LEU A 113 -1.46 -24.48 -6.83
C LEU A 113 -1.49 -25.19 -5.46
N HIS A 114 -1.14 -26.48 -5.43
CA HIS A 114 -0.97 -27.24 -4.19
C HIS A 114 0.40 -27.06 -3.51
N ASN A 115 1.35 -26.36 -4.15
CA ASN A 115 2.66 -26.05 -3.56
C ASN A 115 2.73 -24.58 -3.13
N PHE A 116 2.78 -24.38 -1.81
CA PHE A 116 2.88 -23.05 -1.20
C PHE A 116 4.07 -22.24 -1.73
N GLU A 117 5.23 -22.86 -1.94
CA GLU A 117 6.43 -22.14 -2.41
C GLU A 117 6.31 -21.71 -3.87
N CYS A 118 5.75 -22.55 -4.75
CA CYS A 118 5.47 -22.18 -6.14
C CYS A 118 4.50 -21.00 -6.21
N LEU A 119 3.39 -21.07 -5.48
CA LEU A 119 2.37 -20.02 -5.43
C LEU A 119 2.93 -18.69 -4.87
N VAL A 120 3.73 -18.76 -3.81
CA VAL A 120 4.45 -17.60 -3.25
C VAL A 120 5.48 -17.02 -4.23
N ASN A 121 6.23 -17.87 -4.94
CA ASN A 121 7.26 -17.44 -5.89
C ASN A 121 6.67 -16.85 -7.17
N ALA A 122 5.57 -17.37 -7.68
CA ALA A 122 4.81 -16.76 -8.78
C ALA A 122 4.28 -15.37 -8.41
N MET A 123 3.74 -15.19 -7.19
CA MET A 123 3.41 -13.87 -6.66
C MET A 123 4.63 -12.95 -6.50
N LYS A 124 5.77 -13.47 -6.01
CA LYS A 124 7.03 -12.71 -5.94
C LYS A 124 7.60 -12.40 -7.33
N SER A 125 7.28 -13.16 -8.37
CA SER A 125 7.66 -12.83 -9.76
C SER A 125 6.79 -11.70 -10.31
N ARG A 126 5.45 -11.86 -10.31
CA ARG A 126 4.52 -10.90 -10.92
C ARG A 126 4.36 -9.59 -10.14
N PHE A 127 4.55 -9.62 -8.82
CA PHE A 127 4.34 -8.46 -7.93
C PHE A 127 5.59 -8.07 -7.11
N GLY A 128 6.69 -8.82 -7.19
CA GLY A 128 7.85 -8.58 -6.34
C GLY A 128 8.72 -7.41 -6.81
N SER A 129 8.81 -6.43 -5.93
CA SER A 129 10.00 -5.61 -5.70
C SER A 129 10.58 -4.79 -6.86
N ILE A 130 11.15 -5.39 -7.91
CA ILE A 130 12.12 -4.76 -8.83
C ILE A 130 11.55 -3.51 -9.50
N ASN A 131 10.55 -3.66 -10.38
CA ASN A 131 9.92 -2.52 -11.07
C ASN A 131 9.26 -1.53 -10.10
N ARG A 132 8.82 -1.99 -8.93
CA ARG A 132 8.25 -1.14 -7.87
C ARG A 132 9.31 -0.34 -7.13
N SER A 133 10.53 -0.87 -6.99
CA SER A 133 11.64 -0.22 -6.30
C SER A 133 12.17 0.97 -7.10
N GLU A 134 12.15 0.89 -8.43
CA GLU A 134 12.50 2.01 -9.32
C GLU A 134 11.44 3.11 -9.29
N VAL A 135 10.15 2.75 -9.37
CA VAL A 135 9.04 3.71 -9.19
C VAL A 135 9.12 4.41 -7.83
N VAL A 136 9.46 3.69 -6.75
CA VAL A 136 9.59 4.30 -5.41
C VAL A 136 10.90 5.09 -5.23
N ARG A 137 11.96 4.79 -5.98
CA ARG A 137 13.15 5.67 -6.07
C ARG A 137 12.80 6.97 -6.79
N ALA A 138 12.03 6.91 -7.88
CA ALA A 138 11.51 8.11 -8.55
C ALA A 138 10.54 8.90 -7.64
N GLU A 139 9.65 8.23 -6.91
CA GLU A 139 8.77 8.82 -5.88
C GLU A 139 9.59 9.55 -4.80
N LEU A 140 10.72 8.97 -4.36
CA LEU A 140 11.65 9.56 -3.38
C LEU A 140 12.44 10.75 -3.95
N GLN A 141 12.94 10.66 -5.18
CA GLN A 141 13.71 11.73 -5.84
C GLN A 141 12.85 12.94 -6.25
N THR A 142 11.58 12.71 -6.59
CA THR A 142 10.62 13.77 -6.93
C THR A 142 9.86 14.31 -5.72
N ARG A 143 10.16 13.81 -4.51
CA ARG A 143 9.45 14.22 -3.29
C ARG A 143 9.84 15.63 -2.87
N VAL A 144 8.87 16.53 -2.90
CA VAL A 144 8.95 17.88 -2.32
C VAL A 144 7.88 18.01 -1.23
N ARG A 145 8.14 18.83 -0.21
CA ARG A 145 7.16 19.18 0.84
C ARG A 145 5.89 19.81 0.24
N PHE A 146 4.71 19.32 0.61
CA PHE A 146 3.46 19.97 0.23
C PHE A 146 3.21 21.23 1.06
N LYS A 147 2.46 22.20 0.51
CA LYS A 147 2.20 23.51 1.16
C LYS A 147 1.58 23.43 2.56
N ASN A 148 0.86 22.35 2.85
CA ASN A 148 0.16 22.12 4.12
C ASN A 148 0.79 20.99 4.96
N GLU A 149 1.95 20.46 4.55
CA GLU A 149 2.63 19.35 5.21
C GLU A 149 3.64 19.85 6.26
N SER A 150 3.61 19.27 7.46
CA SER A 150 4.59 19.59 8.50
C SER A 150 5.94 18.89 8.26
N LEU A 151 7.03 19.48 8.78
CA LEU A 151 8.36 18.89 8.68
C LEU A 151 8.45 17.47 9.30
N PRO A 152 7.80 17.15 10.44
CA PRO A 152 7.75 15.79 10.97
C PRO A 152 7.00 14.79 10.05
N GLU A 153 5.91 15.20 9.40
CA GLU A 153 5.19 14.35 8.45
C GLU A 153 6.05 14.05 7.22
N LEU A 154 6.72 15.06 6.67
CA LEU A 154 7.68 14.91 5.57
C LEU A 154 8.81 13.95 5.95
N ALA A 155 9.40 14.13 7.14
CA ALA A 155 10.46 13.26 7.64
C ALA A 155 9.97 11.82 7.81
N GLN A 156 8.75 11.59 8.32
CA GLN A 156 8.15 10.26 8.40
C GLN A 156 7.84 9.66 7.02
N ALA A 157 7.35 10.46 6.07
CA ALA A 157 7.08 10.02 4.71
C ALA A 157 8.37 9.55 4.02
N ILE A 158 9.45 10.33 4.12
CA ILE A 158 10.75 10.00 3.56
C ILE A 158 11.37 8.78 4.24
N LYS A 159 11.32 8.67 5.58
CA LYS A 159 11.69 7.44 6.33
C LYS A 159 10.95 6.19 5.79
N LYS A 160 9.67 6.30 5.43
CA LYS A 160 8.86 5.21 4.86
C LYS A 160 9.20 4.93 3.38
N LEU A 161 9.46 5.97 2.59
CA LEU A 161 9.85 5.85 1.17
C LEU A 161 11.22 5.21 0.99
N THR A 162 12.25 5.67 1.71
CA THR A 162 13.62 5.14 1.58
C THR A 162 13.68 3.65 1.96
N ARG A 163 12.92 3.21 2.96
CA ARG A 163 12.77 1.77 3.32
C ARG A 163 12.12 0.94 2.21
N ARG A 164 11.19 1.51 1.43
CA ARG A 164 10.54 0.86 0.27
C ARG A 164 11.42 0.87 -0.99
N ALA A 165 12.18 1.94 -1.23
CA ALA A 165 13.10 2.09 -2.36
C ALA A 165 14.34 1.17 -2.26
N TYR A 166 14.79 0.90 -1.03
CA TYR A 166 16.05 0.22 -0.72
C TYR A 166 15.87 -0.89 0.34
N PRO A 167 15.05 -1.93 0.09
CA PRO A 167 14.75 -2.95 1.11
C PRO A 167 15.99 -3.74 1.58
N GLY A 168 16.89 -4.10 0.68
CA GLY A 168 18.11 -4.86 0.97
C GLY A 168 19.33 -4.04 1.43
N THR A 169 19.22 -2.71 1.53
CA THR A 169 20.35 -1.84 1.88
C THR A 169 20.52 -1.71 3.39
N SER A 170 21.78 -1.65 3.85
CA SER A 170 22.16 -1.46 5.27
C SER A 170 21.41 -0.27 5.91
N PRO A 171 20.90 -0.39 7.15
CA PRO A 171 20.13 0.68 7.80
C PRO A 171 20.87 2.02 7.82
N LEU A 172 22.18 2.03 8.11
CA LEU A 172 22.98 3.26 8.15
C LEU A 172 22.95 4.02 6.81
N VAL A 173 23.09 3.29 5.69
CA VAL A 173 23.05 3.88 4.33
C VAL A 173 21.64 4.34 3.95
N ARG A 174 20.60 3.70 4.49
CA ARG A 174 19.21 4.17 4.31
C ARG A 174 18.92 5.43 5.11
N ASP A 175 19.50 5.56 6.30
CA ASP A 175 19.30 6.75 7.13
C ASP A 175 20.06 7.96 6.57
N THR A 176 21.23 7.78 5.94
CA THR A 176 21.88 8.86 5.16
C THR A 176 21.08 9.22 3.90
N LEU A 177 20.64 8.25 3.10
CA LEU A 177 19.80 8.51 1.92
C LEU A 177 18.46 9.19 2.26
N ALA A 178 17.88 8.88 3.44
CA ALA A 178 16.69 9.56 3.94
C ALA A 178 16.99 11.00 4.39
N LEU A 179 18.17 11.27 4.98
CA LEU A 179 18.61 12.61 5.35
C LEU A 179 18.84 13.50 4.12
N ASP A 180 19.58 13.01 3.12
CA ASP A 180 19.82 13.76 1.88
C ASP A 180 18.49 14.07 1.16
N SER A 181 17.61 13.08 1.02
CA SER A 181 16.27 13.26 0.45
C SER A 181 15.42 14.25 1.24
N PHE A 182 15.49 14.26 2.58
CA PHE A 182 14.78 15.24 3.40
C PHE A 182 15.30 16.67 3.21
N ILE A 183 16.62 16.85 3.07
CA ILE A 183 17.24 18.15 2.80
C ILE A 183 16.77 18.69 1.44
N ASP A 184 16.80 17.87 0.38
CA ASP A 184 16.39 18.33 -0.97
C ASP A 184 14.87 18.48 -1.14
N ALA A 185 14.07 17.74 -0.37
CA ALA A 185 12.60 17.88 -0.35
C ALA A 185 12.09 19.20 0.26
N ILE A 186 12.93 19.95 0.99
CA ILE A 186 12.58 21.27 1.56
C ILE A 186 12.64 22.34 0.46
N PRO A 187 11.53 23.05 0.16
CA PRO A 187 11.50 24.04 -0.92
C PRO A 187 12.24 25.34 -0.57
N GLU A 188 12.40 25.69 0.71
CA GLU A 188 13.23 26.80 1.16
C GLU A 188 14.73 26.59 0.89
N THR A 189 15.27 27.23 -0.15
CA THR A 189 16.72 27.23 -0.45
C THR A 189 17.58 27.64 0.74
N GLU A 190 17.17 28.66 1.51
CA GLU A 190 17.91 29.12 2.70
C GLU A 190 17.99 28.03 3.78
N VAL A 191 16.86 27.36 4.10
CA VAL A 191 16.83 26.27 5.08
C VAL A 191 17.68 25.09 4.58
N ARG A 192 17.61 24.78 3.28
CA ARG A 192 18.44 23.73 2.66
C ARG A 192 19.94 24.04 2.77
N LEU A 193 20.35 25.29 2.52
CA LEU A 193 21.73 25.73 2.68
C LEU A 193 22.18 25.62 4.15
N ARG A 194 21.39 26.13 5.11
CA ARG A 194 21.71 26.01 6.54
C ARG A 194 21.81 24.56 7.02
N LEU A 195 20.99 23.65 6.51
CA LEU A 195 21.10 22.22 6.82
C LEU A 195 22.39 21.62 6.25
N ARG A 196 22.79 21.99 5.02
CA ARG A 196 24.06 21.54 4.41
C ARG A 196 25.29 22.16 5.07
N GLU A 197 25.20 23.37 5.62
CA GLU A 197 26.25 24.00 6.44
C GLU A 197 26.48 23.28 7.79
N VAL A 198 25.39 22.89 8.48
CA VAL A 198 25.47 22.26 9.81
C VAL A 198 25.88 20.78 9.72
N GLY A 199 25.54 20.08 8.63
CA GLY A 199 25.88 18.67 8.42
C GLY A 199 25.27 17.71 9.46
N PRO A 200 23.93 17.72 9.64
CA PRO A 200 23.25 16.81 10.57
C PRO A 200 23.53 15.34 10.24
N LYS A 201 23.65 14.51 11.28
CA LYS A 201 23.99 13.07 11.20
C LYS A 201 22.76 12.16 11.22
N SER A 202 21.60 12.70 11.58
CA SER A 202 20.32 11.99 11.58
C SER A 202 19.22 12.88 11.02
N ILE A 203 18.28 12.28 10.29
CA ILE A 203 17.08 12.98 9.83
C ILE A 203 16.27 13.59 10.99
N ASN A 204 16.33 13.02 12.20
CA ASN A 204 15.71 13.61 13.40
C ASN A 204 16.41 14.91 13.85
N GLU A 205 17.71 15.02 13.62
CA GLU A 205 18.51 16.23 13.91
C GLU A 205 18.22 17.31 12.87
N ALA A 206 18.18 16.93 11.58
CA ALA A 206 17.76 17.80 10.48
C ALA A 206 16.33 18.33 10.67
N GLU A 207 15.39 17.47 11.11
CA GLU A 207 14.00 17.80 11.44
C GLU A 207 13.92 18.88 12.55
N ASN A 208 14.64 18.69 13.66
CA ASN A 208 14.72 19.67 14.74
C ASN A 208 15.35 21.02 14.31
N ILE A 209 16.41 21.00 13.50
CA ILE A 209 17.04 22.20 12.96
C ILE A 209 16.08 22.94 12.02
N ALA A 210 15.42 22.21 11.10
CA ALA A 210 14.48 22.79 10.15
C ALA A 210 13.27 23.44 10.85
N VAL A 211 12.69 22.77 11.87
CA VAL A 211 11.59 23.33 12.68
C VAL A 211 12.03 24.59 13.43
N ARG A 212 13.27 24.61 13.97
CA ARG A 212 13.83 25.81 14.62
C ARG A 212 14.02 26.97 13.63
N LEU A 213 14.49 26.70 12.42
CA LEU A 213 14.65 27.71 11.37
C LEU A 213 13.29 28.24 10.88
N GLU A 214 12.29 27.38 10.72
CA GLU A 214 10.92 27.76 10.37
C GLU A 214 10.30 28.66 11.45
N ALA A 215 10.47 28.32 12.73
CA ALA A 215 10.00 29.13 13.86
C ALA A 215 10.69 30.51 13.93
N LEU A 216 12.01 30.56 13.72
CA LEU A 216 12.76 31.83 13.65
C LEU A 216 12.29 32.70 12.48
N ARG A 217 12.16 32.13 11.28
CA ARG A 217 11.65 32.83 10.09
C ARG A 217 10.24 33.40 10.30
N VAL A 218 9.35 32.66 10.97
CA VAL A 218 8.01 33.16 11.34
C VAL A 218 8.09 34.28 12.37
N ALA A 219 8.99 34.20 13.36
CA ALA A 219 9.20 35.27 14.33
C ALA A 219 9.77 36.54 13.68
N ASP A 220 10.72 36.41 12.74
CA ASP A 220 11.35 37.54 12.08
C ASP A 220 10.46 38.16 10.98
N ILE A 221 9.56 37.39 10.34
CA ILE A 221 8.46 37.96 9.55
C ILE A 221 7.50 38.79 10.43
N ARG A 222 7.23 38.35 11.67
CA ARG A 222 6.40 39.12 12.62
C ARG A 222 7.10 40.39 13.11
N LYS A 223 8.42 40.36 13.37
CA LYS A 223 9.22 41.56 13.68
C LYS A 223 9.38 42.47 12.47
N GLY A 224 9.56 41.92 11.28
CA GLY A 224 9.71 42.64 10.02
C GLY A 224 8.48 43.48 9.66
N ARG A 225 7.28 43.06 10.09
CA ARG A 225 6.05 43.87 9.99
C ARG A 225 6.02 45.07 10.95
N ASN A 226 6.93 45.12 11.93
CA ASN A 226 7.18 46.29 12.78
C ASN A 226 8.42 47.09 12.35
N VAL A 227 9.11 46.68 11.27
CA VAL A 227 9.93 47.65 10.52
C VAL A 227 8.92 48.65 9.99
N ARG A 228 9.00 49.88 10.50
CA ARG A 228 8.20 50.98 9.97
C ARG A 228 8.37 50.96 8.46
N ILE A 229 7.28 51.11 7.73
CA ILE A 229 7.38 51.80 6.45
C ILE A 229 8.02 53.14 6.82
N VAL A 230 9.32 53.26 6.56
CA VAL A 230 9.85 54.58 6.24
C VAL A 230 9.02 54.95 5.05
N ASP A 231 8.16 55.94 5.23
CA ASP A 231 7.64 56.69 4.12
C ASP A 231 8.90 57.26 3.44
N ILE A 232 9.41 56.49 2.47
CA ILE A 232 10.07 57.06 1.32
C ILE A 232 9.06 58.09 0.90
N GLU A 233 9.35 59.36 1.15
CA GLU A 233 8.50 60.44 0.74
C GLU A 233 8.35 60.25 -0.77
N THR A 234 7.20 59.71 -1.17
CA THR A 234 6.84 59.57 -2.58
C THR A 234 6.71 61.00 -3.02
N VAL A 235 7.82 61.55 -3.55
CA VAL A 235 7.99 62.94 -3.96
C VAL A 235 6.71 63.30 -4.65
N GLN A 236 5.89 64.13 -4.00
CA GLN A 236 4.47 64.12 -4.31
C GLN A 236 4.34 64.43 -5.80
N GLU A 237 3.55 63.63 -6.49
CA GLU A 237 3.30 63.77 -7.92
C GLU A 237 1.93 64.47 -8.17
N PRO A 238 1.66 65.70 -7.67
CA PRO A 238 0.53 66.45 -8.18
C PRO A 238 0.82 66.89 -9.61
N ASP A 239 2.09 67.14 -9.97
CA ASP A 239 2.48 67.67 -11.27
C ASP A 239 2.45 66.59 -12.35
N LEU A 240 3.03 65.40 -12.15
CA LEU A 240 2.82 64.28 -13.09
C LEU A 240 1.33 63.88 -13.21
N LYS A 241 0.52 64.03 -12.14
CA LYS A 241 -0.94 63.86 -12.24
C LYS A 241 -1.66 64.99 -12.97
N ARG A 242 -1.15 66.23 -12.94
CA ARG A 242 -1.62 67.37 -13.74
C ARG A 242 -1.29 67.16 -15.21
N GLU A 243 -0.02 66.90 -15.53
CA GLU A 243 0.47 66.61 -16.88
C GLU A 243 -0.32 65.47 -17.54
N ILE A 244 -0.51 64.34 -16.84
CA ILE A 244 -1.34 63.23 -17.34
C ILE A 244 -2.80 63.64 -17.61
N ASN A 245 -3.33 64.62 -16.89
CA ASN A 245 -4.72 65.09 -17.07
C ASN A 245 -4.84 66.14 -18.18
N GLU A 246 -3.85 67.02 -18.34
CA GLU A 246 -3.74 67.98 -19.43
C GLU A 246 -3.50 67.28 -20.78
N ILE A 247 -2.66 66.24 -20.79
CA ILE A 247 -2.44 65.38 -21.96
C ILE A 247 -3.75 64.67 -22.36
N LYS A 248 -4.53 64.16 -21.40
CA LYS A 248 -5.85 63.57 -21.69
C LYS A 248 -6.82 64.56 -22.32
N GLN A 249 -6.95 65.77 -21.76
CA GLN A 249 -7.83 66.81 -22.31
C GLN A 249 -7.40 67.21 -23.74
N SER A 250 -6.10 67.30 -24.01
CA SER A 250 -5.57 67.55 -25.35
C SER A 250 -5.92 66.42 -26.34
N ILE A 251 -5.84 65.16 -25.91
CA ILE A 251 -6.23 63.99 -26.73
C ILE A 251 -7.75 63.97 -26.99
N GLU A 252 -8.57 64.33 -26.00
CA GLU A 252 -10.03 64.44 -26.16
C GLU A 252 -10.42 65.57 -27.14
N SER A 253 -9.77 66.73 -27.09
CA SER A 253 -9.97 67.81 -28.08
C SER A 253 -9.62 67.33 -29.50
N LEU A 254 -8.40 66.81 -29.69
CA LEU A 254 -7.91 66.37 -31.00
C LEU A 254 -8.74 65.20 -31.58
N THR A 255 -9.21 64.27 -30.75
CA THR A 255 -10.10 63.20 -31.22
C THR A 255 -11.49 63.72 -31.59
N SER A 256 -12.00 64.76 -30.93
CA SER A 256 -13.24 65.43 -31.34
C SER A 256 -13.07 66.16 -32.69
N GLU A 257 -11.95 66.86 -32.91
CA GLU A 257 -11.63 67.54 -34.16
C GLU A 257 -11.47 66.55 -35.32
N VAL A 258 -10.75 65.44 -35.10
CA VAL A 258 -10.63 64.35 -36.10
C VAL A 258 -11.98 63.71 -36.41
N LEU A 259 -12.89 63.57 -35.42
CA LEU A 259 -14.26 63.10 -35.65
C LEU A 259 -15.12 64.10 -36.46
N ILE A 260 -14.89 65.40 -36.31
CA ILE A 260 -15.55 66.45 -37.11
C ILE A 260 -15.02 66.41 -38.55
N ILE A 261 -13.70 66.39 -38.74
CA ILE A 261 -13.05 66.31 -40.05
C ILE A 261 -13.48 65.04 -40.80
N LYS A 262 -13.58 63.89 -40.09
CA LYS A 262 -14.05 62.61 -40.65
C LYS A 262 -15.55 62.56 -40.94
N LYS A 263 -16.35 63.52 -40.48
CA LYS A 263 -17.77 63.71 -40.87
C LYS A 263 -17.95 64.74 -41.99
N SER A 264 -16.90 65.48 -42.35
CA SER A 264 -16.93 66.54 -43.37
C SER A 264 -16.37 66.06 -44.73
N LYS A 265 -16.38 64.75 -44.98
CA LYS A 265 -15.78 64.08 -46.14
C LYS A 265 -16.53 62.80 -46.50
#